data_AF-A0A9W8CNK7-F1
#
_entry.id   AF-A0A9W8CNK7-F1
#
_cell.length_a   1.000
_cell.length_b   1.000
_cell.length_c   1.000
_cell.angle_alpha   90.00
_cell.angle_beta   90.00
_cell.angle_gamma   90.00
#
_symmetry.space_group_name_H-M   'P 1'
#
loop_
_entity.id
_entity.type
_entity.pdbx_description
1 polymer ?
#
loop_
_entity_poly.entity_id
_entity_poly.type
_entity_poly.pdbx_seq_one_letter_code
_entity_poly.pdbx_strand_id
1 'polypeptide(L)'
;MAAVSAVDVSQGIVAIVVHVAPELESHLHNLVGTLAPDTSIATPLELCAHLLEHCAAHSGPAALAVLGAMCRQFGIPATNVHVVVQQHGLDEAAARRVLRAYYLLWDVEGARHCYRLSDAPALPALFASDATRLTAMFGGQPGSSAYLDEARWLLDVYRPLLGDYVARMSAFLGSLAQDSRLAQVYTKGLDAHGWISQSGPEPGADYLVAAPVSMPLAGLVQLMQVMVLHKTLGV
;
A
#
# COMPACT_ATOMS: atom_id res chain seq x y z
N MET A 1 15.25 -16.40 27.01
CA MET A 1 14.33 -16.51 25.86
C MET A 1 12.93 -16.26 26.38
N ALA A 2 12.21 -15.27 25.86
CA ALA A 2 10.79 -15.12 26.21
C ALA A 2 10.03 -16.37 25.76
N ALA A 3 9.03 -16.80 26.54
CA ALA A 3 8.16 -17.89 26.11
C ALA A 3 7.38 -17.44 24.86
N VAL A 4 7.18 -18.35 23.91
CA VAL A 4 6.48 -18.09 22.65
C VAL A 4 5.50 -19.24 22.41
N SER A 5 4.27 -18.91 22.07
CA SER A 5 3.22 -19.85 21.69
C SER A 5 3.09 -19.92 20.17
N ALA A 6 2.76 -21.09 19.64
CA ALA A 6 2.53 -21.32 18.22
C ALA A 6 1.04 -21.43 17.93
N VAL A 7 0.54 -20.70 16.94
CA VAL A 7 -0.84 -20.78 16.47
C VAL A 7 -0.84 -21.22 15.02
N ASP A 8 -1.42 -22.38 14.75
CA ASP A 8 -1.58 -22.92 13.40
C ASP A 8 -2.74 -22.24 12.68
N VAL A 9 -2.50 -21.81 11.45
CA VAL A 9 -3.50 -21.18 10.60
C VAL A 9 -3.48 -21.87 9.24
N SER A 10 -4.63 -22.34 8.78
CA SER A 10 -4.74 -23.05 7.51
C SER A 10 -5.94 -22.58 6.71
N GLN A 11 -5.75 -22.40 5.41
CA GLN A 11 -6.82 -22.26 4.42
C GLN A 11 -6.57 -23.16 3.23
N GLY A 12 -7.50 -24.08 2.96
CA GLY A 12 -7.33 -25.09 1.92
C GLY A 12 -6.07 -25.94 2.16
N ILE A 13 -5.14 -25.90 1.22
CA ILE A 13 -3.85 -26.63 1.29
C ILE A 13 -2.71 -25.80 1.88
N VAL A 14 -2.94 -24.51 2.14
CA VAL A 14 -1.94 -23.58 2.64
C VAL A 14 -2.02 -23.52 4.16
N ALA A 15 -0.88 -23.65 4.83
CA ALA A 15 -0.78 -23.48 6.27
C ALA A 15 0.43 -22.63 6.66
N ILE A 16 0.28 -21.87 7.74
CA ILE A 16 1.34 -21.09 8.38
C ILE A 16 1.28 -21.31 9.89
N VAL A 17 2.41 -21.05 10.55
CA VAL A 17 2.50 -21.06 12.02
C VAL A 17 2.88 -19.66 12.47
N VAL A 18 2.01 -19.04 13.27
CA VAL A 18 2.27 -17.70 13.82
C VAL A 18 2.75 -17.84 15.26
N HIS A 19 3.97 -17.39 15.49
CA HIS A 19 4.59 -17.36 16.80
C HIS A 19 4.28 -16.05 17.53
N VAL A 20 3.56 -16.14 18.65
CA VAL A 20 3.09 -14.99 19.44
C VAL A 20 3.48 -15.10 20.92
N ALA A 21 3.38 -13.99 21.65
CA ALA A 21 3.50 -14.01 23.10
C ALA A 21 2.35 -14.84 23.71
N PRO A 22 2.56 -15.59 24.80
CA PRO A 22 1.56 -16.50 25.37
C PRO A 22 0.23 -15.82 25.69
N GLU A 23 0.27 -14.53 26.06
CA GLU A 23 -0.92 -13.74 26.39
C GLU A 23 -1.82 -13.49 25.18
N LEU A 24 -1.28 -13.57 23.96
CA LEU A 24 -2.02 -13.37 22.71
C LEU A 24 -2.51 -14.68 22.08
N GLU A 25 -2.08 -15.84 22.58
CA GLU A 25 -2.35 -17.15 21.96
C GLU A 25 -3.85 -17.44 21.83
N SER A 26 -4.59 -17.36 22.94
CA SER A 26 -6.04 -17.63 22.92
C SER A 26 -6.80 -16.60 22.09
N HIS A 27 -6.34 -15.35 22.09
CA HIS A 27 -6.97 -14.28 21.31
C HIS A 27 -6.74 -14.48 19.81
N LEU A 28 -5.52 -14.83 19.39
CA LEU A 28 -5.22 -15.12 17.99
C LEU A 28 -5.97 -16.37 17.51
N HIS A 29 -6.08 -17.42 18.32
CA HIS A 29 -6.92 -18.59 18.00
C HIS A 29 -8.38 -18.19 17.70
N ASN A 30 -8.97 -17.30 18.51
CA ASN A 30 -10.33 -16.82 18.27
C ASN A 30 -10.44 -16.01 16.96
N LEU A 31 -9.43 -15.19 16.64
CA LEU A 31 -9.39 -14.45 15.38
C LEU A 31 -9.25 -15.38 14.17
N VAL A 32 -8.41 -16.42 14.28
CA VAL A 32 -8.26 -17.45 13.25
C VAL A 32 -9.58 -18.20 13.04
N GLY A 33 -10.31 -18.51 14.11
CA GLY A 33 -11.63 -19.16 14.03
C GLY A 33 -12.72 -18.30 13.36
N THR A 34 -12.51 -16.99 13.24
CA THR A 34 -13.42 -16.06 12.57
C THR A 34 -12.91 -15.56 11.22
N LEU A 35 -11.74 -16.05 10.79
CA LEU A 35 -11.13 -15.68 9.51
C LEU A 35 -11.98 -16.24 8.36
N ALA A 36 -12.48 -15.35 7.50
CA ALA A 36 -13.27 -15.76 6.35
C ALA A 36 -12.44 -16.64 5.40
N PRO A 37 -13.00 -17.76 4.88
CA PRO A 37 -12.30 -18.58 3.91
C PRO A 37 -12.15 -17.82 2.58
N ASP A 38 -10.95 -17.85 2.00
CA ASP A 38 -10.64 -17.30 0.69
C ASP A 38 -9.92 -18.37 -0.16
N THR A 39 -10.63 -18.92 -1.14
CA THR A 39 -10.10 -19.98 -2.02
C THR A 39 -9.05 -19.47 -3.01
N SER A 40 -8.87 -18.15 -3.12
CA SER A 40 -7.83 -17.56 -3.99
C SER A 40 -6.46 -17.51 -3.32
N ILE A 41 -6.36 -17.81 -2.02
CA ILE A 41 -5.08 -17.86 -1.30
C ILE A 41 -4.32 -19.11 -1.74
N ALA A 42 -3.21 -18.90 -2.43
CA ALA A 42 -2.37 -19.97 -2.97
C ALA A 42 -1.04 -20.13 -2.22
N THR A 43 -0.59 -19.11 -1.50
CA THR A 43 0.73 -19.10 -0.87
C THR A 43 0.69 -18.78 0.63
N PRO A 44 1.69 -19.25 1.41
CA PRO A 44 1.85 -18.85 2.82
C PRO A 44 1.93 -17.33 3.03
N LEU A 45 2.52 -16.60 2.08
CA LEU A 45 2.65 -15.14 2.14
C LEU A 45 1.29 -14.45 2.03
N GLU A 46 0.43 -14.93 1.12
CA GLU A 46 -0.95 -14.46 1.01
C GLU A 46 -1.79 -14.80 2.25
N LEU A 47 -1.58 -15.98 2.85
CA LEU A 47 -2.28 -16.35 4.08
C LEU A 47 -1.90 -15.45 5.25
N CYS A 48 -0.61 -15.09 5.37
CA CYS A 48 -0.16 -14.08 6.34
C CYS A 48 -0.82 -12.72 6.08
N ALA A 49 -0.90 -12.29 4.81
CA ALA A 49 -1.52 -11.03 4.44
C ALA A 49 -3.02 -11.00 4.77
N HIS A 50 -3.74 -12.07 4.44
CA HIS A 50 -5.17 -12.20 4.74
C HIS A 50 -5.46 -12.21 6.24
N LEU A 51 -4.68 -12.96 7.01
CA LEU A 51 -4.77 -12.97 8.47
C LEU A 51 -4.44 -11.60 9.06
N LEU A 52 -3.42 -10.90 8.52
CA LEU A 52 -3.01 -9.57 8.96
C LEU A 52 -4.14 -8.55 8.77
N GLU A 53 -4.80 -8.53 7.60
CA GLU A 53 -5.95 -7.66 7.35
C GLU A 53 -7.09 -7.91 8.36
N HIS A 54 -7.42 -9.19 8.60
CA HIS A 54 -8.44 -9.57 9.58
C HIS A 54 -8.04 -9.15 11.00
N CYS A 55 -6.80 -9.42 11.42
CA CYS A 55 -6.32 -9.01 12.74
C CYS A 55 -6.32 -7.48 12.88
N ALA A 56 -5.90 -6.72 11.86
CA ALA A 56 -5.87 -5.26 11.94
C ALA A 56 -7.27 -4.65 12.13
N ALA A 57 -8.32 -5.29 11.59
CA ALA A 57 -9.70 -4.85 11.79
C ALA A 57 -10.25 -5.12 13.21
N HIS A 58 -9.68 -6.08 13.95
CA HIS A 58 -10.24 -6.56 15.23
C HIS A 58 -9.31 -6.42 16.44
N SER A 59 -7.99 -6.36 16.23
CA SER A 59 -6.97 -6.37 17.28
C SER A 59 -5.60 -5.90 16.80
N GLY A 60 -5.24 -4.66 17.15
CA GLY A 60 -3.91 -4.10 16.88
C GLY A 60 -2.73 -4.95 17.38
N PRO A 61 -2.75 -5.47 18.62
CA PRO A 61 -1.68 -6.34 19.12
C PRO A 61 -1.51 -7.65 18.32
N ALA A 62 -2.61 -8.29 17.94
CA ALA A 62 -2.55 -9.48 17.09
C ALA A 62 -2.01 -9.16 15.69
N ALA A 63 -2.45 -8.04 15.11
CA ALA A 63 -1.98 -7.58 13.80
C ALA A 63 -0.47 -7.32 13.81
N LEU A 64 0.04 -6.65 14.85
CA LEU A 64 1.48 -6.45 15.03
C LEU A 64 2.25 -7.77 15.14
N ALA A 65 1.71 -8.74 15.88
CA ALA A 65 2.33 -10.05 16.03
C ALA A 65 2.38 -10.81 14.69
N VAL A 66 1.29 -10.78 13.90
CA VAL A 66 1.21 -11.40 12.58
C VAL A 66 2.15 -10.71 11.59
N LEU A 67 2.17 -9.38 11.53
CA LEU A 67 3.10 -8.63 10.69
C LEU A 67 4.56 -8.97 11.03
N GLY A 68 4.90 -9.01 12.33
CA GLY A 68 6.23 -9.39 12.79
C GLY A 68 6.58 -10.84 12.42
N ALA A 69 5.64 -11.77 12.51
CA ALA A 69 5.83 -13.16 12.08
C ALA A 69 6.08 -13.26 10.57
N MET A 70 5.27 -12.56 9.76
CA MET A 70 5.44 -12.46 8.30
C MET A 70 6.82 -11.91 7.95
N CYS A 71 7.22 -10.81 8.58
CA CYS A 71 8.53 -10.18 8.33
C CYS A 71 9.70 -11.12 8.66
N ARG A 72 9.63 -11.87 9.76
CA ARG A 72 10.66 -12.85 10.13
C ARG A 72 10.69 -14.05 9.19
N GLN A 73 9.52 -14.60 8.86
CA GLN A 73 9.41 -15.81 8.03
C GLN A 73 9.94 -15.57 6.61
N PHE A 74 9.69 -14.39 6.04
CA PHE A 74 10.07 -14.07 4.66
C PHE A 74 11.29 -13.14 4.55
N GLY A 75 11.95 -12.81 5.66
CA GLY A 75 13.14 -11.95 5.67
C GLY A 75 12.90 -10.53 5.15
N ILE A 76 11.66 -10.03 5.22
CA ILE A 76 11.23 -8.76 4.59
C ILE A 76 12.09 -7.57 4.99
N PRO A 77 12.44 -7.36 6.28
CA PRO A 77 13.23 -6.19 6.66
C PRO A 77 14.58 -6.14 5.94
N ALA A 78 15.18 -7.28 5.58
CA ALA A 78 16.47 -7.33 4.91
C ALA A 78 16.40 -7.14 3.39
N THR A 79 15.29 -7.54 2.74
CA THR A 79 15.18 -7.57 1.26
C THR A 79 14.19 -6.57 0.67
N ASN A 80 13.27 -6.01 1.46
CA ASN A 80 12.08 -5.25 1.05
C ASN A 80 10.93 -6.16 0.54
N VAL A 81 9.69 -5.82 0.93
CA VAL A 81 8.48 -6.60 0.57
C VAL A 81 8.27 -6.71 -0.94
N HIS A 82 8.62 -5.68 -1.71
CA HIS A 82 8.47 -5.69 -3.18
C HIS A 82 9.37 -6.75 -3.81
N VAL A 83 10.58 -6.94 -3.28
CA VAL A 83 11.51 -7.99 -3.72
C VAL A 83 10.98 -9.36 -3.31
N VAL A 84 10.44 -9.50 -2.09
CA VAL A 84 9.85 -10.76 -1.61
C VAL A 84 8.69 -11.20 -2.50
N VAL A 85 7.76 -10.28 -2.81
CA VAL A 85 6.62 -10.53 -3.71
C VAL A 85 7.10 -11.01 -5.09
N GLN A 86 8.11 -10.36 -5.66
CA GLN A 86 8.69 -10.75 -6.94
C GLN A 86 9.36 -12.14 -6.88
N GLN A 87 10.16 -12.41 -5.85
CA GLN A 87 10.88 -13.68 -5.68
C GLN A 87 9.95 -14.87 -5.48
N HIS A 88 8.76 -14.64 -4.90
CA HIS A 88 7.74 -15.67 -4.72
C HIS A 88 6.85 -15.83 -5.96
N GLY A 89 7.08 -15.08 -7.04
CA GLY A 89 6.35 -15.22 -8.29
C GLY A 89 4.85 -14.94 -8.18
N LEU A 90 4.46 -14.05 -7.25
CA LEU A 90 3.06 -13.69 -7.06
C LEU A 90 2.52 -12.96 -8.30
N ASP A 91 1.29 -13.29 -8.69
CA ASP A 91 0.58 -12.53 -9.72
C ASP A 91 0.16 -11.14 -9.20
N GLU A 92 -0.41 -10.31 -10.07
CA GLU A 92 -0.79 -8.95 -9.73
C GLU A 92 -1.78 -8.87 -8.55
N ALA A 93 -2.75 -9.77 -8.49
CA ALA A 93 -3.78 -9.77 -7.44
C ALA A 93 -3.19 -10.18 -6.09
N ALA A 94 -2.38 -11.24 -6.06
CA ALA A 94 -1.68 -11.71 -4.87
C ALA A 94 -0.65 -10.68 -4.39
N ALA A 95 0.14 -10.09 -5.30
CA ALA A 95 1.08 -9.01 -5.00
C ALA A 95 0.38 -7.81 -4.37
N ARG A 96 -0.73 -7.34 -4.97
CA ARG A 96 -1.53 -6.23 -4.46
C ARG A 96 -2.04 -6.51 -3.05
N ARG A 97 -2.59 -7.70 -2.80
CA ARG A 97 -3.06 -8.15 -1.47
C ARG A 97 -1.94 -8.09 -0.43
N VAL A 98 -0.78 -8.69 -0.74
CA VAL A 98 0.36 -8.76 0.18
C VAL A 98 0.90 -7.37 0.50
N LEU A 99 1.09 -6.52 -0.52
CA LEU A 99 1.60 -5.17 -0.32
C LEU A 99 0.64 -4.31 0.50
N ARG A 100 -0.67 -4.40 0.22
CA ARG A 100 -1.70 -3.68 0.97
C ARG A 100 -1.70 -4.08 2.45
N ALA A 101 -1.73 -5.38 2.72
CA ALA A 101 -1.68 -5.90 4.08
C ALA A 101 -0.40 -5.49 4.81
N TYR A 102 0.75 -5.59 4.13
CA TYR A 102 2.05 -5.22 4.69
C TYR A 102 2.09 -3.76 5.15
N TYR A 103 1.65 -2.82 4.33
CA TYR A 103 1.67 -1.39 4.68
C TYR A 103 0.53 -0.95 5.59
N LEU A 104 -0.42 -1.82 5.94
CA LEU A 104 -1.63 -1.49 6.71
C LEU A 104 -1.33 -0.84 8.06
N LEU A 105 -0.23 -1.25 8.71
CA LEU A 105 0.19 -0.75 10.02
C LEU A 105 1.30 0.32 9.95
N TRP A 106 1.47 1.00 8.79
CA TRP A 106 2.53 1.98 8.55
C TRP A 106 2.69 3.03 9.66
N ASP A 107 1.58 3.57 10.16
CA ASP A 107 1.55 4.62 11.17
C ASP A 107 1.56 4.09 12.62
N VAL A 108 1.64 2.77 12.81
CA VAL A 108 1.67 2.15 14.14
C VAL A 108 3.11 2.06 14.65
N GLU A 109 3.38 2.65 15.81
CA GLU A 109 4.73 2.71 16.41
C GLU A 109 5.40 1.32 16.50
N GLY A 110 4.65 0.32 16.95
CA GLY A 110 5.14 -1.05 17.10
C GLY A 110 5.50 -1.75 15.79
N ALA A 111 5.02 -1.26 14.65
CA ALA A 111 5.30 -1.84 13.32
C ALA A 111 6.55 -1.22 12.65
N ARG A 112 7.10 -0.11 13.18
CA ARG A 112 8.17 0.65 12.53
C ARG A 112 9.40 -0.19 12.16
N HIS A 113 9.75 -1.16 13.00
CA HIS A 113 10.90 -2.05 12.76
C HIS A 113 10.69 -3.01 11.58
N CYS A 114 9.45 -3.19 11.10
CA CYS A 114 9.14 -3.99 9.92
C CYS A 114 9.45 -3.21 8.64
N TYR A 115 9.22 -1.90 8.66
CA TYR A 115 9.37 -1.01 7.50
C TYR A 115 10.74 -0.37 7.38
N ARG A 116 11.37 -0.08 8.53
CA ARG A 116 12.69 0.52 8.59
C ARG A 116 13.69 -0.55 8.96
N LEU A 117 14.68 -0.75 8.09
CA LEU A 117 15.91 -1.47 8.41
C LEU A 117 16.44 -0.93 9.75
N SER A 118 16.28 -1.71 10.82
CA SER A 118 17.00 -1.45 12.06
C SER A 118 18.43 -1.95 11.87
N ASP A 119 19.38 -1.11 12.29
CA ASP A 119 20.82 -1.13 11.99
C ASP A 119 21.19 -0.61 10.60
N ALA A 120 21.26 0.73 10.51
CA ALA A 120 21.73 1.53 9.37
C ALA A 120 21.20 1.04 8.01
N PRO A 121 20.11 1.61 7.45
CA PRO A 121 19.62 1.16 6.15
C PRO A 121 20.79 1.21 5.17
N ALA A 122 21.22 0.03 4.70
CA ALA A 122 22.14 -0.02 3.59
C ALA A 122 21.47 0.82 2.51
N LEU A 123 22.13 1.91 2.11
CA LEU A 123 21.66 2.75 1.02
C LEU A 123 21.18 1.81 -0.09
N PRO A 124 19.94 1.94 -0.57
CA PRO A 124 19.43 1.05 -1.61
C PRO A 124 20.49 0.94 -2.70
N ALA A 125 20.73 -0.25 -3.26
CA ALA A 125 21.85 -0.48 -4.17
C ALA A 125 21.93 0.58 -5.31
N LEU A 126 20.78 1.13 -5.68
CA LEU A 126 20.61 2.26 -6.59
C LEU A 126 21.41 3.53 -6.22
N PHE A 127 21.56 3.82 -4.93
CA PHE A 127 22.28 4.97 -4.35
C PHE A 127 23.62 4.59 -3.71
N ALA A 128 24.01 3.31 -3.76
CA ALA A 128 25.21 2.82 -3.08
C ALA A 128 26.51 2.98 -3.89
N SER A 129 26.42 3.45 -5.14
CA SER A 129 27.56 3.53 -6.05
C SER A 129 27.58 4.83 -6.85
N ASP A 130 28.71 5.52 -6.82
CA ASP A 130 28.98 6.71 -7.64
C ASP A 130 29.17 6.36 -9.13
N ALA A 131 29.28 5.07 -9.47
CA ALA A 131 29.39 4.62 -10.87
C ALA A 131 28.04 4.67 -11.61
N THR A 132 26.92 4.77 -10.88
CA THR A 132 25.57 4.83 -11.46
C THR A 132 25.04 6.25 -11.39
N ARG A 133 24.56 6.78 -12.52
CA ARG A 133 23.86 8.07 -12.55
C ARG A 133 22.37 7.85 -12.69
N LEU A 134 21.61 8.41 -11.76
CA LEU A 134 20.16 8.29 -11.73
C LEU A 134 19.51 9.48 -12.41
N THR A 135 18.55 9.21 -13.27
CA THR A 135 17.69 10.22 -13.90
C THR A 135 16.25 9.79 -13.70
N ALA A 136 15.45 10.63 -13.05
CA ALA A 136 14.01 10.44 -12.99
C ALA A 136 13.36 10.96 -14.27
N MET A 137 12.47 10.16 -14.86
CA MET A 137 11.70 10.55 -16.04
C MET A 137 10.21 10.53 -15.69
N PHE A 138 9.51 11.58 -16.09
CA PHE A 138 8.09 11.75 -15.85
C PHE A 138 7.36 11.79 -17.18
N GLY A 139 6.24 11.07 -17.26
CA GLY A 139 5.42 10.98 -18.46
C GLY A 139 4.66 12.27 -18.78
N GLY A 140 4.06 12.32 -19.97
CA GLY A 140 3.25 13.44 -20.44
C GLY A 140 1.75 13.24 -20.24
N GLN A 141 0.96 13.87 -21.12
CA GLN A 141 -0.50 13.83 -21.05
C GLN A 141 -1.02 12.41 -21.28
N PRO A 142 -1.87 11.90 -20.38
CA PRO A 142 -2.50 10.62 -20.63
C PRO A 142 -3.54 10.81 -21.74
N GLY A 143 -3.44 10.00 -22.80
CA GLY A 143 -4.42 9.97 -23.90
C GLY A 143 -5.75 9.31 -23.52
N SER A 144 -5.91 8.91 -22.26
CA SER A 144 -7.08 8.22 -21.69
C SER A 144 -7.22 8.55 -20.20
N SER A 145 -8.31 8.11 -19.58
CA SER A 145 -8.55 8.24 -18.13
C SER A 145 -7.81 7.18 -17.27
N ALA A 146 -6.98 6.33 -17.88
CA ALA A 146 -6.31 5.22 -17.18
C ALA A 146 -5.40 5.66 -16.00
N TYR A 147 -4.99 6.94 -15.97
CA TYR A 147 -4.27 7.51 -14.83
C TYR A 147 -5.09 7.47 -13.53
N LEU A 148 -6.43 7.53 -13.59
CA LEU A 148 -7.27 7.38 -12.40
C LEU A 148 -7.26 5.95 -11.87
N ASP A 149 -7.20 4.95 -12.76
CA ASP A 149 -7.11 3.55 -12.35
C ASP A 149 -5.75 3.25 -11.70
N GLU A 150 -4.67 3.85 -12.22
CA GLU A 150 -3.35 3.84 -11.55
C GLU A 150 -3.42 4.49 -10.17
N ALA A 151 -4.03 5.68 -10.05
CA ALA A 151 -4.20 6.36 -8.77
C ALA A 151 -5.01 5.54 -7.77
N ARG A 152 -6.08 4.88 -8.23
CA ARG A 152 -6.91 3.98 -7.41
C ARG A 152 -6.12 2.79 -6.91
N TRP A 153 -5.34 2.16 -7.79
CA TRP A 153 -4.48 1.05 -7.44
C TRP A 153 -3.45 1.47 -6.38
N LEU A 154 -2.78 2.62 -6.58
CA LEU A 154 -1.82 3.16 -5.62
C LEU A 154 -2.48 3.49 -4.28
N LEU A 155 -3.63 4.15 -4.29
CA LEU A 155 -4.32 4.53 -3.05
C LEU A 155 -4.90 3.31 -2.32
N ASP A 156 -5.28 2.25 -3.03
CA ASP A 156 -5.71 0.99 -2.41
C ASP A 156 -4.55 0.29 -1.70
N VAL A 157 -3.40 0.14 -2.37
CA VAL A 157 -2.23 -0.57 -1.82
C VAL A 157 -1.54 0.25 -0.73
N TYR A 158 -1.30 1.54 -0.99
CA TYR A 158 -0.47 2.40 -0.16
C TYR A 158 -1.29 3.43 0.61
N ARG A 159 -2.56 3.12 0.96
CA ARG A 159 -3.45 4.06 1.66
C ARG A 159 -2.80 4.74 2.86
N PRO A 160 -2.11 4.03 3.77
CA PRO A 160 -1.48 4.67 4.92
C PRO A 160 -0.34 5.62 4.52
N LEU A 161 0.31 5.38 3.39
CA LEU A 161 1.38 6.24 2.88
C LEU A 161 0.84 7.42 2.07
N LEU A 162 -0.31 7.28 1.40
CA LEU A 162 -0.79 8.24 0.41
C LEU A 162 -2.04 9.02 0.82
N GLY A 163 -2.82 8.55 1.80
CA GLY A 163 -4.12 9.12 2.16
C GLY A 163 -4.07 10.63 2.39
N ASP A 164 -3.20 11.08 3.31
CA ASP A 164 -3.04 12.50 3.59
C ASP A 164 -2.52 13.30 2.40
N TYR A 165 -1.64 12.72 1.58
CA TYR A 165 -1.08 13.38 0.41
C TYR A 165 -2.18 13.62 -0.63
N VAL A 166 -2.96 12.59 -0.95
CA VAL A 166 -4.08 12.68 -1.90
C VAL A 166 -5.13 13.66 -1.40
N ALA A 167 -5.49 13.62 -0.10
CA ALA A 167 -6.43 14.57 0.49
C ALA A 167 -5.95 16.02 0.34
N ARG A 168 -4.70 16.31 0.73
CA ARG A 168 -4.12 17.66 0.66
C ARG A 168 -4.01 18.18 -0.76
N MET A 169 -3.48 17.37 -1.69
CA MET A 169 -3.29 17.80 -3.07
C MET A 169 -4.61 17.93 -3.83
N SER A 170 -5.57 17.05 -3.56
CA SER A 170 -6.92 17.17 -4.13
C SER A 170 -7.62 18.44 -3.65
N ALA A 171 -7.53 18.76 -2.35
CA ALA A 171 -8.09 20.00 -1.82
C ALA A 171 -7.42 21.24 -2.43
N PHE A 172 -6.09 21.21 -2.59
CA PHE A 172 -5.34 22.28 -3.25
C PHE A 172 -5.79 22.49 -4.70
N LEU A 173 -5.83 21.42 -5.51
CA LEU A 173 -6.30 21.47 -6.89
C LEU A 173 -7.75 21.94 -6.99
N GLY A 174 -8.63 21.43 -6.13
CA GLY A 174 -10.02 21.84 -6.05
C GLY A 174 -10.17 23.33 -5.75
N SER A 175 -9.35 23.88 -4.85
CA SER A 175 -9.36 25.31 -4.52
C SER A 175 -8.92 26.19 -5.70
N LEU A 176 -7.93 25.76 -6.48
CA LEU A 176 -7.49 26.47 -7.69
C LEU A 176 -8.57 26.44 -8.79
N ALA A 177 -9.27 25.31 -8.93
CA ALA A 177 -10.34 25.15 -9.92
C ALA A 177 -11.58 26.03 -9.65
N GLN A 178 -11.73 26.55 -8.42
CA GLN A 178 -12.83 27.46 -8.05
C GLN A 178 -12.62 28.91 -8.51
N ASP A 179 -11.47 29.24 -9.13
CA ASP A 179 -11.25 30.55 -9.72
C ASP A 179 -12.31 30.82 -10.81
N SER A 180 -13.01 31.96 -10.71
CA SER A 180 -14.08 32.33 -11.63
C SER A 180 -13.61 32.44 -13.09
N ARG A 181 -12.31 32.74 -13.31
CA ARG A 181 -11.69 32.77 -14.64
C ARG A 181 -11.62 31.38 -15.28
N LEU A 182 -11.68 30.32 -14.48
CA LEU A 182 -11.58 28.92 -14.90
C LEU A 182 -12.95 28.22 -14.95
N ALA A 183 -14.05 28.91 -14.64
CA ALA A 183 -15.39 28.32 -14.59
C ALA A 183 -15.85 27.69 -15.93
N GLN A 184 -15.42 28.26 -17.06
CA GLN A 184 -15.68 27.70 -18.39
C GLN A 184 -14.86 26.45 -18.71
N VAL A 185 -13.74 26.27 -18.01
CA VAL A 185 -12.84 25.12 -18.15
C VAL A 185 -13.34 23.97 -17.28
N TYR A 186 -13.56 24.24 -15.98
CA TYR A 186 -13.95 23.23 -15.01
C TYR A 186 -15.47 23.09 -14.86
N THR A 187 -16.17 22.83 -15.96
CA THR A 187 -17.64 22.73 -15.99
C THR A 187 -18.21 21.60 -15.11
N LYS A 188 -17.39 20.62 -14.71
CA LYS A 188 -17.75 19.53 -13.79
C LYS A 188 -16.98 19.62 -12.46
N GLY A 189 -16.28 20.73 -12.20
CA GLY A 189 -15.38 20.88 -11.05
C GLY A 189 -14.12 20.04 -11.18
N LEU A 190 -13.35 19.96 -10.08
CA LEU A 190 -12.10 19.19 -9.98
C LEU A 190 -12.03 18.46 -8.64
N ASP A 191 -12.90 17.46 -8.45
CA ASP A 191 -12.95 16.62 -7.23
C ASP A 191 -12.02 15.40 -7.37
N ALA A 192 -10.72 15.66 -7.43
CA ALA A 192 -9.71 14.62 -7.57
C ALA A 192 -9.81 13.53 -6.48
N HIS A 193 -10.12 13.94 -5.24
CA HIS A 193 -10.24 13.01 -4.12
C HIS A 193 -11.41 12.05 -4.37
N GLY A 194 -12.61 12.58 -4.62
CA GLY A 194 -13.80 11.77 -4.87
C GLY A 194 -13.64 10.80 -6.05
N TRP A 195 -12.92 11.20 -7.10
CA TRP A 195 -12.68 10.36 -8.28
C TRP A 195 -11.67 9.23 -8.00
N ILE A 196 -10.61 9.52 -7.24
CA ILE A 196 -9.59 8.53 -6.89
C ILE A 196 -10.11 7.58 -5.80
N SER A 197 -10.83 8.07 -4.79
CA SER A 197 -11.41 7.24 -3.72
C SER A 197 -12.72 6.56 -4.08
N GLN A 198 -13.26 6.84 -5.28
CA GLN A 198 -14.55 6.33 -5.77
C GLN A 198 -15.71 6.66 -4.82
N SER A 199 -15.64 7.79 -4.11
CA SER A 199 -16.67 8.23 -3.17
C SER A 199 -17.61 9.29 -3.75
N GLY A 200 -17.34 9.76 -4.97
CA GLY A 200 -18.12 10.79 -5.66
C GLY A 200 -18.39 10.43 -7.13
N PRO A 201 -19.26 11.18 -7.81
CA PRO A 201 -19.55 10.96 -9.22
C PRO A 201 -18.33 11.29 -10.09
N GLU A 202 -17.91 10.32 -10.90
CA GLU A 202 -16.85 10.50 -11.88
C GLU A 202 -17.40 11.18 -13.17
N PRO A 203 -16.74 12.22 -13.70
CA PRO A 203 -17.09 12.82 -14.98
C PRO A 203 -16.93 11.85 -16.16
N GLY A 204 -17.54 12.20 -17.30
CA GLY A 204 -17.34 11.45 -18.54
C GLY A 204 -15.90 11.52 -19.07
N ALA A 205 -15.51 10.51 -19.85
CA ALA A 205 -14.15 10.35 -20.37
C ALA A 205 -13.63 11.62 -21.09
N ASP A 206 -14.46 12.27 -21.90
CA ASP A 206 -14.09 13.50 -22.63
C ASP A 206 -13.60 14.63 -21.71
N TYR A 207 -14.21 14.74 -20.52
CA TYR A 207 -13.80 15.72 -19.52
C TYR A 207 -12.50 15.31 -18.83
N LEU A 208 -12.32 14.02 -18.56
CA LEU A 208 -11.14 13.48 -17.88
C LEU A 208 -9.89 13.49 -18.77
N VAL A 209 -10.01 13.46 -20.09
CA VAL A 209 -8.86 13.54 -21.01
C VAL A 209 -8.49 14.97 -21.37
N ALA A 210 -9.39 15.93 -21.19
CA ALA A 210 -9.13 17.35 -21.46
C ALA A 210 -7.89 17.82 -20.68
N ALA A 211 -6.93 18.41 -21.40
CA ALA A 211 -5.65 18.87 -20.86
C ALA A 211 -5.73 19.62 -19.52
N PRO A 212 -6.65 20.59 -19.29
CA PRO A 212 -6.73 21.28 -18.01
C PRO A 212 -7.12 20.37 -16.82
N VAL A 213 -7.73 19.22 -17.07
CA VAL A 213 -8.10 18.23 -16.05
C VAL A 213 -7.03 17.13 -15.97
N SER A 214 -6.66 16.54 -17.12
CA SER A 214 -5.73 15.41 -17.17
C SER A 214 -4.31 15.76 -16.75
N MET A 215 -3.80 16.95 -17.09
CA MET A 215 -2.44 17.37 -16.73
C MET A 215 -2.20 17.47 -15.22
N PRO A 216 -3.00 18.23 -14.43
CA PRO A 216 -2.78 18.31 -13.00
C PRO A 216 -3.01 16.97 -12.29
N LEU A 217 -3.97 16.17 -12.75
CA LEU A 217 -4.21 14.85 -12.16
C LEU A 217 -3.08 13.87 -12.48
N ALA A 218 -2.59 13.82 -13.71
CA ALA A 218 -1.43 13.00 -14.06
C ALA A 218 -0.19 13.40 -13.22
N GLY A 219 0.04 14.70 -13.02
CA GLY A 219 1.09 15.18 -12.11
C GLY A 219 0.87 14.71 -10.66
N LEU A 220 -0.37 14.74 -10.16
CA LEU A 220 -0.71 14.20 -8.85
C LEU A 220 -0.37 12.70 -8.76
N VAL A 221 -0.73 11.89 -9.76
CA VAL A 221 -0.45 10.44 -9.79
C VAL A 221 1.05 10.15 -9.84
N GLN A 222 1.79 10.87 -10.69
CA GLN A 222 3.24 10.75 -10.76
C GLN A 222 3.90 11.05 -9.42
N LEU A 223 3.42 12.07 -8.71
CA LEU A 223 3.90 12.39 -7.38
C LEU A 223 3.45 11.38 -6.32
N MET A 224 2.31 10.69 -6.48
CA MET A 224 1.96 9.54 -5.62
C MET A 224 3.03 8.44 -5.73
N GLN A 225 3.49 8.12 -6.94
CA GLN A 225 4.55 7.14 -7.16
C GLN A 225 5.87 7.56 -6.47
N VAL A 226 6.26 8.84 -6.62
CA VAL A 226 7.44 9.40 -5.95
C VAL A 226 7.29 9.35 -4.43
N MET A 227 6.10 9.65 -3.90
CA MET A 227 5.81 9.59 -2.46
C MET A 227 5.94 8.17 -1.91
N VAL A 228 5.44 7.15 -2.63
CA VAL A 228 5.64 5.74 -2.25
C VAL A 228 7.13 5.40 -2.27
N LEU A 229 7.84 5.74 -3.34
CA LEU A 229 9.29 5.49 -3.46
C LEU A 229 10.07 6.11 -2.30
N HIS A 230 9.89 7.41 -2.06
CA HIS A 230 10.54 8.15 -0.97
C HIS A 230 10.26 7.51 0.39
N LYS A 231 8.99 7.27 0.71
CA LYS A 231 8.59 6.71 2.01
C LYS A 231 9.12 5.29 2.23
N THR A 232 9.04 4.44 1.22
CA THR A 232 9.43 3.01 1.33
C THR A 232 10.94 2.80 1.34
N LEU A 233 11.71 3.73 0.76
CA LEU A 233 13.18 3.73 0.83
C LEU A 233 13.71 4.40 2.11
N GLY A 234 12.92 5.23 2.77
CA GLY A 234 13.33 5.95 3.99
C GLY A 234 14.42 7.01 3.75
N VAL A 235 14.54 7.49 2.51
CA VAL A 235 15.40 8.64 2.13
C VAL A 235 14.63 9.95 2.18
#